data_AF-A0A652K5A5-F1
#
_entry.id   AF-A0A652K5A5-F1
#
_cell.length_a   1.000
_cell.length_b   1.000
_cell.length_c   1.000
_cell.angle_alpha   90.00
_cell.angle_beta   90.00
_cell.angle_gamma   90.00
#
_symmetry.space_group_name_H-M   'P 1'
#
loop_
_entity.id
_entity.type
_entity.pdbx_description
1 polymer ?
#
loop_
_entity_poly.entity_id
_entity_poly.type
_entity_poly.pdbx_seq_one_letter_code
_entity_poly.pdbx_strand_id
1 'polypeptide(L)'
;MTDCTAYVTLDGLRERGWTDAMVRDLLGEADVQGRDPRRWSLAPVRLYRVSRVEAVERTPEFTRCAADSGRRSSAATAGAESRRLAVLAAIRAQPIEVPRLPAAELERRAVRHRRLLGARSPGGAAGGALVRWQVNYLRHALSRYETLLDGLYGVTGRAEAERVLRTRLYEAIAEAYPALAAECLRRIGAER
;
A
#
# COMPACT_ATOMS: atom_id res chain seq x y z
N MET A 1 -12.78 41.22 -24.61
CA MET A 1 -12.89 39.76 -24.59
C MET A 1 -11.54 39.22 -24.16
N THR A 2 -11.39 38.92 -22.88
CA THR A 2 -10.12 38.49 -22.30
C THR A 2 -10.03 36.98 -22.47
N ASP A 3 -9.08 36.52 -23.29
CA ASP A 3 -8.88 35.10 -23.58
C ASP A 3 -8.74 34.28 -22.29
N CYS A 4 -9.75 33.44 -22.01
CA CYS A 4 -9.68 32.40 -21.00
C CYS A 4 -8.61 31.33 -21.32
N THR A 5 -8.00 31.42 -22.51
CA THR A 5 -6.97 30.53 -23.07
C THR A 5 -5.54 30.98 -22.73
N ALA A 6 -5.35 32.11 -22.05
CA ALA A 6 -4.03 32.70 -21.87
C ALA A 6 -3.15 32.02 -20.80
N TYR A 7 -3.76 31.29 -19.85
CA TYR A 7 -3.06 30.75 -18.69
C TYR A 7 -3.40 29.27 -18.44
N VAL A 8 -2.43 28.53 -17.91
CA VAL A 8 -2.54 27.12 -17.50
C VAL A 8 -2.16 26.98 -16.02
N THR A 9 -2.88 26.11 -15.31
CA THR A 9 -2.61 25.78 -13.91
C THR A 9 -1.48 24.76 -13.80
N LEU A 10 -0.96 24.53 -12.59
CA LEU A 10 -0.02 23.42 -12.35
C LEU A 10 -0.58 22.04 -12.76
N ASP A 11 -1.86 21.80 -12.52
CA ASP A 11 -2.48 20.52 -12.90
C ASP A 11 -2.59 20.39 -14.42
N GLY A 12 -2.94 21.47 -15.14
CA GLY A 12 -2.92 21.48 -16.60
C GLY A 12 -1.52 21.31 -17.20
N LEU A 13 -0.46 21.79 -16.51
CA LEU A 13 0.92 21.51 -16.91
C LEU A 13 1.27 20.02 -16.75
N ARG A 14 0.82 19.38 -15.66
CA ARG A 14 1.05 17.95 -15.44
C ARG A 14 0.38 17.09 -16.51
N GLU A 15 -0.82 17.45 -16.95
CA GLU A 15 -1.50 16.80 -18.09
C GLU A 15 -0.70 16.89 -19.40
N ARG A 16 0.10 17.95 -19.56
CA ARG A 16 1.02 18.16 -20.71
C ARG A 16 2.39 17.51 -20.52
N GLY A 17 2.59 16.71 -19.47
CA GLY A 17 3.84 16.00 -19.21
C GLY A 17 4.89 16.79 -18.43
N TRP A 18 4.54 17.95 -17.88
CA TRP A 18 5.44 18.69 -17.00
C TRP A 18 5.53 18.04 -15.62
N THR A 19 6.76 17.93 -15.11
CA THR A 19 7.01 17.57 -13.70
C THR A 19 7.26 18.82 -12.87
N ASP A 20 7.01 18.76 -11.56
CA ASP A 20 7.25 19.90 -10.65
C ASP A 20 8.72 20.41 -10.72
N ALA A 21 9.67 19.50 -10.95
CA ALA A 21 11.07 19.84 -11.18
C ALA A 21 11.27 20.62 -12.50
N MET A 22 10.63 20.18 -13.59
CA MET A 22 10.68 20.90 -14.88
C MET A 22 10.03 22.28 -14.77
N VAL A 23 8.93 22.41 -14.02
CA VAL A 23 8.31 23.72 -13.78
C VAL A 23 9.28 24.62 -13.02
N ARG A 24 9.91 24.14 -11.94
CA ARG A 24 10.90 24.92 -11.18
C ARG A 24 12.12 25.30 -12.03
N ASP A 25 12.66 24.36 -12.80
CA ASP A 25 13.97 24.51 -13.45
C ASP A 25 13.87 25.20 -14.82
N LEU A 26 12.74 25.06 -15.55
CA LEU A 26 12.55 25.65 -16.89
C LEU A 26 11.55 26.82 -16.92
N LEU A 27 10.50 26.80 -16.09
CA LEU A 27 9.52 27.89 -16.00
C LEU A 27 9.74 28.81 -14.79
N GLY A 28 10.41 28.36 -13.72
CA GLY A 28 10.64 29.18 -12.54
C GLY A 28 9.34 29.69 -11.90
N GLU A 29 9.29 31.00 -11.63
CA GLU A 29 8.13 31.62 -10.98
C GLU A 29 6.89 31.69 -11.89
N ALA A 30 5.72 31.57 -11.26
CA ALA A 30 4.43 31.68 -11.92
C ALA A 30 4.14 33.12 -12.33
N ASP A 31 3.48 33.29 -13.48
CA ASP A 31 3.11 34.60 -14.01
C ASP A 31 1.98 35.24 -13.18
N VAL A 32 1.12 34.42 -12.57
CA VAL A 32 0.14 34.86 -11.58
C VAL A 32 0.16 33.92 -10.39
N GLN A 33 0.37 34.48 -9.19
CA GLN A 33 0.29 33.76 -7.93
C GLN A 33 -0.69 34.46 -6.99
N GLY A 34 -1.65 33.72 -6.43
CA GLY A 34 -2.67 34.30 -5.57
C GLY A 34 -3.49 33.26 -4.81
N ARG A 35 -4.44 33.71 -4.01
CA ARG A 35 -5.38 32.84 -3.31
C ARG A 35 -6.65 32.68 -4.14
N ASP A 36 -7.16 31.46 -4.27
CA ASP A 36 -8.41 31.23 -5.00
C ASP A 36 -9.59 31.81 -4.20
N PRO A 37 -10.36 32.77 -4.72
CA PRO A 37 -11.55 33.27 -4.05
C PRO A 37 -12.67 32.22 -3.97
N ARG A 38 -12.67 31.23 -4.88
CA ARG A 38 -13.73 30.22 -5.02
C ARG A 38 -13.44 28.95 -4.22
N ARG A 39 -12.19 28.74 -3.81
CA ARG A 39 -11.74 27.56 -3.08
C ARG A 39 -10.91 27.98 -1.87
N TRP A 40 -11.42 27.75 -0.67
CA TRP A 40 -10.65 27.99 0.55
C TRP A 40 -9.54 26.94 0.69
N SER A 41 -8.39 27.22 0.10
CA SER A 41 -7.15 26.45 0.25
C SER A 41 -6.04 27.35 0.81
N LEU A 42 -5.12 26.75 1.56
CA LEU A 42 -3.90 27.40 2.05
C LEU A 42 -2.81 27.48 0.97
N ALA A 43 -2.85 26.61 -0.05
CA ALA A 43 -1.91 26.62 -1.15
C ALA A 43 -2.30 27.69 -2.19
N PRO A 44 -1.36 28.59 -2.59
CA PRO A 44 -1.66 29.60 -3.59
C PRO A 44 -1.86 28.97 -4.98
N VAL A 45 -2.84 29.49 -5.73
CA VAL A 45 -3.00 29.22 -7.16
C VAL A 45 -1.79 29.79 -7.89
N ARG A 46 -1.21 28.98 -8.76
CA ARG A 46 -0.11 29.35 -9.65
C ARG A 46 -0.57 29.16 -11.09
N LEU A 47 -0.52 30.24 -11.87
CA LEU A 47 -0.88 30.24 -13.28
C LEU A 47 0.33 30.63 -14.13
N TYR A 48 0.50 29.94 -15.25
CA TYR A 48 1.58 30.15 -16.20
C TYR A 48 0.98 30.52 -17.55
N ARG A 49 1.59 31.47 -18.27
CA ARG A 49 1.12 31.86 -19.60
C ARG A 49 1.35 30.72 -20.58
N VAL A 50 0.31 30.37 -21.34
CA VAL A 50 0.37 29.29 -22.34
C VAL A 50 1.47 29.56 -23.36
N SER A 51 1.62 30.81 -23.83
CA SER A 51 2.67 31.17 -24.79
C SER A 51 4.09 30.91 -24.30
N ARG A 52 4.35 31.14 -23.00
CA ARG A 52 5.63 30.87 -22.36
C ARG A 52 5.89 29.37 -22.25
N VAL A 53 4.87 28.62 -21.84
CA VAL A 53 4.91 27.16 -21.74
C VAL A 53 5.24 26.54 -23.10
N GLU A 54 4.52 26.94 -24.15
CA GLU A 54 4.77 26.45 -25.50
C GLU A 54 6.15 26.85 -26.05
N ALA A 55 6.65 28.05 -25.70
CA ALA A 55 7.99 28.46 -26.09
C ALA A 55 9.05 27.53 -25.49
N VAL A 56 8.88 27.14 -24.23
CA VAL A 56 9.77 26.19 -23.54
C VAL A 56 9.59 24.76 -24.06
N GLU A 57 8.36 24.32 -24.36
CA GLU A 57 8.09 22.99 -24.92
C GLU A 57 8.81 22.76 -26.27
N ARG A 58 9.03 23.83 -27.04
CA ARG A 58 9.78 23.78 -28.31
C ARG A 58 11.30 23.71 -28.12
N THR A 59 11.82 23.88 -26.91
CA THR A 59 13.26 23.88 -26.71
C THR A 59 13.83 22.46 -26.56
N PRO A 60 15.09 22.24 -26.99
CA PRO A 60 15.77 20.95 -26.80
C PRO A 60 15.90 20.56 -25.32
N GLU A 61 16.00 21.53 -24.41
CA GLU A 61 16.10 21.31 -22.96
C GLU A 61 14.84 20.64 -22.43
N PHE A 62 13.65 21.10 -22.84
CA PHE A 62 12.39 20.48 -22.43
C PHE A 62 12.31 19.03 -22.91
N THR A 63 12.66 18.77 -24.17
CA THR A 63 12.64 17.41 -24.73
C THR A 63 13.58 16.47 -23.97
N ARG A 64 14.79 16.94 -23.62
CA ARG A 64 15.74 16.19 -22.79
C ARG A 64 15.18 15.92 -21.38
N CYS A 65 14.67 16.94 -20.69
CA CYS A 65 14.11 16.80 -19.35
C CYS A 65 12.88 15.88 -19.33
N ALA A 66 12.03 15.94 -20.35
CA ALA A 66 10.86 15.07 -20.51
C ALA A 66 11.28 13.61 -20.77
N ALA A 67 12.28 13.38 -21.63
CA ALA A 67 12.82 12.05 -21.86
C ALA A 67 13.45 11.48 -20.57
N ASP A 68 14.20 12.29 -19.82
CA ASP A 68 14.88 11.87 -18.59
C ASP A 68 13.89 11.59 -17.45
N SER A 69 12.84 12.42 -17.30
CA SER A 69 11.76 12.17 -16.34
C SER A 69 10.98 10.89 -16.69
N GLY A 70 10.68 10.67 -17.98
CA GLY A 70 10.06 9.44 -18.47
C GLY A 70 10.91 8.20 -18.21
N ARG A 71 12.23 8.26 -18.47
CA ARG A 71 13.16 7.16 -18.15
C ARG A 71 13.23 6.88 -16.66
N ARG A 72 13.29 7.91 -15.81
CA ARG A 72 13.28 7.75 -14.35
C ARG A 72 11.98 7.14 -13.85
N SER A 73 10.84 7.58 -14.36
CA SER A 73 9.52 7.05 -13.98
C SER A 73 9.35 5.59 -14.38
N SER A 74 9.72 5.23 -15.60
CA SER A 74 9.69 3.83 -16.07
C SER A 74 10.65 2.94 -15.29
N ALA A 75 11.89 3.39 -15.03
CA ALA A 75 12.84 2.66 -14.20
C ALA A 75 12.34 2.47 -12.75
N ALA A 76 11.73 3.49 -12.16
CA ALA A 76 11.14 3.41 -10.82
C ALA A 76 9.98 2.40 -10.79
N THR A 77 9.11 2.43 -11.81
CA THR A 77 8.00 1.46 -11.95
C THR A 77 8.52 0.04 -12.11
N ALA A 78 9.51 -0.18 -12.98
CA ALA A 78 10.12 -1.49 -13.19
C ALA A 78 10.81 -2.01 -11.91
N GLY A 79 11.49 -1.14 -11.17
CA GLY A 79 12.09 -1.50 -9.88
C GLY A 79 11.06 -1.78 -8.79
N ALA A 80 9.90 -1.09 -8.80
CA ALA A 80 8.79 -1.39 -7.89
C ALA A 80 8.16 -2.75 -8.22
N GLU A 81 7.91 -3.04 -9.49
CA GLU A 81 7.35 -4.33 -9.93
C GLU A 81 8.31 -5.49 -9.63
N SER A 82 9.60 -5.31 -9.90
CA SER A 82 10.62 -6.33 -9.60
C SER A 82 10.68 -6.65 -8.10
N ARG A 83 10.62 -5.63 -7.24
CA ARG A 83 10.57 -5.83 -5.77
C ARG A 83 9.30 -6.54 -5.33
N ARG A 84 8.16 -6.15 -5.89
CA ARG A 84 6.86 -6.80 -5.65
C ARG A 84 6.91 -8.29 -6.01
N LEU A 85 7.39 -8.64 -7.20
CA LEU A 85 7.53 -10.02 -7.65
C LEU A 85 8.48 -10.82 -6.76
N ALA A 86 9.62 -10.23 -6.39
CA ALA A 86 10.59 -10.86 -5.48
C ALA A 86 9.97 -11.19 -4.11
N VAL A 87 9.18 -10.28 -3.54
CA VAL A 87 8.50 -10.52 -2.25
C VAL A 87 7.42 -11.57 -2.38
N LEU A 88 6.61 -11.55 -3.45
CA LEU A 88 5.62 -12.61 -3.68
C LEU A 88 6.27 -13.98 -3.85
N ALA A 89 7.41 -14.04 -4.55
CA ALA A 89 8.19 -15.26 -4.68
C ALA A 89 8.76 -15.73 -3.33
N ALA A 90 9.33 -14.82 -2.53
CA ALA A 90 9.83 -15.13 -1.19
C ALA A 90 8.73 -15.66 -0.27
N ILE A 91 7.55 -15.03 -0.29
CA ILE A 91 6.38 -15.53 0.45
C ILE A 91 6.08 -16.95 0.00
N ARG A 92 5.88 -17.21 -1.30
CA ARG A 92 5.51 -18.54 -1.81
C ARG A 92 6.56 -19.62 -1.50
N ALA A 93 7.85 -19.28 -1.57
CA ALA A 93 8.94 -20.20 -1.32
C ALA A 93 9.14 -20.52 0.17
N GLN A 94 8.81 -19.57 1.07
CA GLN A 94 9.00 -19.77 2.50
C GLN A 94 8.03 -20.86 3.02
N PRO A 95 8.54 -21.95 3.62
CA PRO A 95 7.70 -22.91 4.33
C PRO A 95 7.17 -22.28 5.62
N ILE A 96 5.87 -22.47 5.87
CA ILE A 96 5.20 -21.97 7.08
C ILE A 96 5.13 -23.11 8.09
N GLU A 97 5.99 -23.06 9.08
CA GLU A 97 5.95 -23.97 10.22
C GLU A 97 4.92 -23.50 11.25
N VAL A 98 3.87 -24.30 11.43
CA VAL A 98 2.86 -24.07 12.47
C VAL A 98 3.21 -24.85 13.73
N PRO A 99 3.25 -24.22 14.91
CA PRO A 99 3.47 -24.92 16.17
C PRO A 99 2.40 -26.00 16.39
N ARG A 100 2.82 -27.26 16.56
CA ARG A 100 1.94 -28.39 16.90
C ARG A 100 1.85 -28.53 18.41
N LEU A 101 0.70 -28.18 18.96
CA LEU A 101 0.39 -28.20 20.39
C LEU A 101 -0.77 -29.17 20.64
N PRO A 102 -0.76 -29.91 21.76
CA PRO A 102 -1.94 -30.64 22.20
C PRO A 102 -3.15 -29.72 22.35
N ALA A 103 -4.36 -30.21 22.05
CA ALA A 103 -5.58 -29.41 22.03
C ALA A 103 -5.81 -28.62 23.35
N ALA A 104 -5.60 -29.27 24.49
CA ALA A 104 -5.74 -28.64 25.81
C ALA A 104 -4.72 -27.50 26.04
N GLU A 105 -3.50 -27.62 25.51
CA GLU A 105 -2.49 -26.57 25.62
C GLU A 105 -2.80 -25.40 24.69
N LEU A 106 -3.25 -25.68 23.47
CA LEU A 106 -3.68 -24.65 22.52
C LEU A 106 -4.83 -23.81 23.09
N GLU A 107 -5.84 -24.45 23.69
CA GLU A 107 -6.93 -23.76 24.37
C GLU A 107 -6.43 -22.86 25.50
N ARG A 108 -5.61 -23.38 26.41
CA ARG A 108 -5.05 -22.59 27.52
C ARG A 108 -4.30 -21.36 27.02
N ARG A 109 -3.43 -21.52 26.02
CA ARG A 109 -2.66 -20.41 25.44
C ARG A 109 -3.53 -19.40 24.73
N ALA A 110 -4.55 -19.85 23.99
CA ALA A 110 -5.49 -18.98 23.31
C ALA A 110 -6.30 -18.12 24.28
N VAL A 111 -6.81 -18.72 25.36
CA VAL A 111 -7.52 -18.00 26.44
C VAL A 111 -6.60 -17.00 27.14
N ARG A 112 -5.36 -17.41 27.47
CA ARG A 112 -4.37 -16.51 28.08
C ARG A 112 -4.05 -15.32 27.17
N HIS A 113 -3.80 -15.57 25.88
CA HIS A 113 -3.54 -14.53 24.89
C HIS A 113 -4.71 -13.55 24.78
N ARG A 114 -5.95 -14.06 24.74
CA ARG A 114 -7.16 -13.21 24.72
C ARG A 114 -7.26 -12.30 25.95
N ARG A 115 -6.95 -12.83 27.14
CA ARG A 115 -6.94 -12.05 28.40
C ARG A 115 -5.88 -10.95 28.37
N LEU A 116 -4.69 -11.25 27.84
CA LEU A 116 -3.61 -10.27 27.69
C LEU A 116 -3.99 -9.11 26.76
N LEU A 117 -4.80 -9.37 25.73
CA LEU A 117 -5.33 -8.35 24.82
C LEU A 117 -6.48 -7.50 25.43
N GLY A 118 -6.72 -7.57 26.75
CA GLY A 118 -7.63 -6.67 27.45
C GLY A 118 -9.13 -6.96 27.27
N ALA A 119 -9.50 -8.05 26.60
CA ALA A 119 -10.90 -8.45 26.53
C ALA A 119 -11.35 -9.05 27.88
N ARG A 120 -12.28 -8.40 28.60
CA ARG A 120 -13.01 -9.03 29.71
C ARG A 120 -13.67 -10.29 29.16
N SER A 121 -13.30 -11.45 29.69
CA SER A 121 -13.93 -12.71 29.31
C SER A 121 -15.39 -12.66 29.80
N PRO A 122 -16.41 -12.74 28.92
CA PRO A 122 -17.68 -13.27 29.39
C PRO A 122 -17.37 -14.69 29.86
N GLY A 123 -17.94 -15.10 31.00
CA GLY A 123 -17.74 -16.45 31.52
C GLY A 123 -18.00 -17.51 30.44
N GLY A 124 -17.10 -18.49 30.33
CA GLY A 124 -17.19 -19.58 29.36
C GLY A 124 -17.17 -19.10 27.90
N ALA A 125 -16.07 -19.31 27.18
CA ALA A 125 -16.09 -19.16 25.74
C ALA A 125 -17.07 -20.20 25.16
N ALA A 126 -18.23 -19.77 24.67
CA ALA A 126 -19.06 -20.62 23.83
C ALA A 126 -18.17 -21.23 22.73
N GLY A 127 -18.36 -22.49 22.33
CA GLY A 127 -17.39 -23.21 21.48
C GLY A 127 -16.93 -22.45 20.23
N GLY A 128 -17.80 -21.64 19.61
CA GLY A 128 -17.44 -20.78 18.48
C GLY A 128 -16.50 -19.60 18.82
N ALA A 129 -16.52 -19.09 20.04
CA ALA A 129 -15.59 -18.07 20.52
C ALA A 129 -14.19 -18.65 20.77
N LEU A 130 -14.10 -19.89 21.27
CA LEU A 130 -12.82 -20.54 21.52
C LEU A 130 -12.04 -20.81 20.23
N VAL A 131 -12.70 -21.35 19.19
CA VAL A 131 -12.10 -21.57 17.87
C VAL A 131 -11.50 -20.28 17.29
N ARG A 132 -12.23 -19.16 17.41
CA ARG A 132 -11.76 -17.83 16.98
C ARG A 132 -10.50 -17.39 17.74
N TRP A 133 -10.44 -17.67 19.05
CA TRP A 133 -9.28 -17.32 19.87
C TRP A 133 -8.07 -18.20 19.55
N GLN A 134 -8.28 -19.48 19.28
CA GLN A 134 -7.22 -20.41 18.88
C GLN A 134 -6.59 -20.00 17.54
N VAL A 135 -7.41 -19.70 16.53
CA VAL A 135 -6.91 -19.21 15.22
C VAL A 135 -6.19 -17.86 15.38
N ASN A 136 -6.71 -16.95 16.19
CA ASN A 136 -6.06 -15.66 16.44
C ASN A 136 -4.70 -15.81 17.14
N TYR A 137 -4.61 -16.69 18.15
CA TYR A 137 -3.36 -17.00 18.84
C TYR A 137 -2.33 -17.63 17.88
N LEU A 138 -2.74 -18.62 17.08
CA LEU A 138 -1.84 -19.25 16.10
C LEU A 138 -1.35 -18.24 15.06
N ARG A 139 -2.23 -17.38 14.54
CA ARG A 139 -1.83 -16.28 13.66
C ARG A 139 -0.81 -15.36 14.33
N HIS A 140 -1.03 -14.98 15.59
CA HIS A 140 -0.09 -14.16 16.33
C HIS A 140 1.27 -14.87 16.53
N ALA A 141 1.28 -16.17 16.81
CA ALA A 141 2.51 -16.97 16.89
C ALA A 141 3.28 -17.02 15.56
N LEU A 142 2.59 -16.83 14.44
CA LEU A 142 3.16 -16.78 13.09
C LEU A 142 3.48 -15.35 12.63
N SER A 143 3.34 -14.32 13.48
CA SER A 143 3.65 -12.91 13.14
C SER A 143 5.08 -12.70 12.65
N ARG A 144 6.02 -13.59 12.99
CA ARG A 144 7.39 -13.57 12.45
C ARG A 144 7.46 -13.56 10.93
N TYR A 145 6.48 -14.15 10.24
CA TYR A 145 6.44 -14.18 8.77
C TYR A 145 5.98 -12.85 8.17
N GLU A 146 5.44 -11.92 8.97
CA GLU A 146 5.10 -10.56 8.49
C GLU A 146 6.35 -9.78 8.09
N THR A 147 7.52 -10.14 8.62
CA THR A 147 8.83 -9.57 8.22
C THR A 147 9.14 -9.76 6.73
N LEU A 148 8.54 -10.76 6.08
CA LEU A 148 8.67 -10.96 4.63
C LEU A 148 8.09 -9.77 3.83
N LEU A 149 7.24 -8.95 4.45
CA LEU A 149 6.64 -7.77 3.84
C LEU A 149 7.50 -6.51 3.98
N ASP A 150 8.60 -6.54 4.75
CA ASP A 150 9.41 -5.34 5.06
C ASP A 150 10.01 -4.71 3.80
N GLY A 151 10.28 -5.52 2.77
CA GLY A 151 10.74 -5.05 1.45
C GLY A 151 9.71 -4.23 0.66
N LEU A 152 8.45 -4.17 1.11
CA LEU A 152 7.34 -3.45 0.45
C LEU A 152 6.85 -2.22 1.22
N TYR A 153 7.69 -1.59 2.05
CA TYR A 153 7.27 -0.36 2.75
C TYR A 153 6.91 0.76 1.76
N GLY A 154 5.68 1.29 1.85
CA GLY A 154 5.22 2.43 1.06
C GLY A 154 5.02 2.19 -0.44
N VAL A 155 5.12 0.95 -0.93
CA VAL A 155 4.95 0.63 -2.37
C VAL A 155 3.60 0.00 -2.69
N THR A 156 3.13 0.29 -3.92
CA THR A 156 1.99 -0.40 -4.54
C THR A 156 2.26 -1.90 -4.55
N GLY A 157 1.40 -2.70 -3.91
CA GLY A 157 1.53 -4.16 -3.85
C GLY A 157 1.69 -4.76 -2.46
N ARG A 158 1.94 -3.96 -1.41
CA ARG A 158 1.98 -4.46 -0.03
C ARG A 158 0.68 -5.15 0.38
N ALA A 159 -0.47 -4.56 0.07
CA ALA A 159 -1.78 -5.12 0.41
C ALA A 159 -2.04 -6.48 -0.26
N GLU A 160 -1.57 -6.67 -1.50
CA GLU A 160 -1.67 -7.97 -2.17
C GLU A 160 -0.75 -8.99 -1.53
N ALA A 161 0.51 -8.63 -1.25
CA ALA A 161 1.47 -9.51 -0.59
C ALA A 161 0.98 -9.93 0.81
N GLU A 162 0.39 -8.99 1.56
CA GLU A 162 -0.24 -9.25 2.86
C GLU A 162 -1.40 -10.25 2.74
N ARG A 163 -2.27 -10.08 1.73
CA ARG A 163 -3.36 -11.01 1.46
C ARG A 163 -2.84 -12.42 1.15
N VAL A 164 -1.86 -12.53 0.25
CA VAL A 164 -1.25 -13.82 -0.12
C VAL A 164 -0.60 -14.48 1.11
N LEU A 165 0.12 -13.72 1.92
CA LEU A 165 0.73 -14.23 3.14
C LEU A 165 -0.33 -14.73 4.12
N ARG A 166 -1.37 -13.93 4.40
CA ARG A 166 -2.44 -14.31 5.32
C ARG A 166 -3.19 -15.55 4.86
N THR A 167 -3.54 -15.65 3.58
CA THR A 167 -4.15 -16.86 3.02
C THR A 167 -3.30 -18.08 3.30
N ARG A 168 -1.99 -18.04 3.00
CA ARG A 168 -1.08 -19.16 3.27
C ARG A 168 -0.94 -19.49 4.75
N LEU A 169 -0.92 -18.48 5.63
CA LEU A 169 -0.90 -18.71 7.08
C LEU A 169 -2.15 -19.46 7.56
N TYR A 170 -3.33 -19.08 7.08
CA TYR A 170 -4.58 -19.75 7.44
C TYR A 170 -4.69 -21.16 6.83
N GLU A 171 -4.21 -21.36 5.61
CA GLU A 171 -4.12 -22.69 4.99
C GLU A 171 -3.19 -23.62 5.79
N ALA A 172 -2.00 -23.13 6.18
CA ALA A 172 -1.07 -23.90 7.01
C ALA A 172 -1.66 -24.23 8.39
N ILE A 173 -2.40 -23.30 9.00
CA ILE A 173 -3.11 -23.56 10.27
C ILE A 173 -4.20 -24.62 10.07
N ALA A 174 -4.97 -24.55 8.99
CA ALA A 174 -6.03 -25.51 8.69
C ALA A 174 -5.48 -26.93 8.44
N GLU A 175 -4.33 -27.04 7.77
CA GLU A 175 -3.63 -28.30 7.56
C GLU A 175 -3.10 -28.89 8.88
N ALA A 176 -2.49 -28.04 9.73
CA ALA A 176 -1.99 -28.48 11.03
C ALA A 176 -3.10 -28.81 12.05
N TYR A 177 -4.25 -28.14 11.95
CA TYR A 177 -5.41 -28.29 12.84
C TYR A 177 -6.71 -28.37 12.05
N PRO A 178 -7.11 -29.56 11.56
CA PRO A 178 -8.32 -29.72 10.74
C PRO A 178 -9.61 -29.22 11.43
N ALA A 179 -9.68 -29.31 12.76
CA ALA A 179 -10.82 -28.80 13.55
C ALA A 179 -11.01 -27.26 13.44
N LEU A 180 -9.97 -26.52 13.05
CA LEU A 180 -10.00 -25.06 12.89
C LEU A 180 -10.23 -24.62 11.43
N ALA A 181 -10.25 -25.56 10.48
CA ALA A 181 -10.28 -25.27 9.05
C ALA A 181 -11.49 -24.41 8.64
N ALA A 182 -12.67 -24.67 9.23
CA ALA A 182 -13.87 -23.90 8.94
C ALA A 182 -13.75 -22.41 9.34
N GLU A 183 -13.08 -22.09 10.45
CA GLU A 183 -12.82 -20.70 10.83
C GLU A 183 -11.74 -20.07 9.94
N CYS A 184 -10.71 -20.83 9.56
CA CYS A 184 -9.66 -20.38 8.65
C CYS A 184 -10.25 -19.99 7.28
N LEU A 185 -11.11 -20.82 6.71
CA LEU A 185 -11.81 -20.54 5.45
C LEU A 185 -12.72 -19.31 5.54
N ARG A 186 -13.43 -19.13 6.67
CA ARG A 186 -14.22 -17.91 6.92
C ARG A 186 -13.34 -16.65 6.90
N ARG A 187 -12.16 -16.71 7.50
CA ARG A 187 -11.21 -15.57 7.52
C ARG A 187 -10.66 -15.26 6.15
N ILE A 188 -10.31 -16.28 5.36
CA ILE A 188 -9.87 -16.12 3.97
C ILE A 188 -10.97 -15.46 3.13
N GLY A 189 -12.22 -15.90 3.29
CA GLY A 189 -13.36 -15.36 2.56
C GLY A 189 -13.72 -13.91 2.93
N ALA A 190 -13.44 -13.48 4.16
CA ALA A 190 -13.69 -12.11 4.61
C ALA A 190 -12.61 -11.09 4.20
N GLU A 191 -11.46 -11.56 3.71
CA GLU A 191 -10.34 -10.73 3.23
C GLU A 191 -10.30 -10.60 1.69
N ARG A 192 -11.29 -11.17 0.98
CA ARG A 192 -11.53 -10.98 -0.45
C ARG A 192 -12.24 -9.65 -0.72
#